data_AF-A0A7S0I5Z5-F1
#
_entry.id   AF-A0A7S0I5Z5-F1
#
_cell.length_a   1.000
_cell.length_b   1.000
_cell.length_c   1.000
_cell.angle_alpha   90.00
_cell.angle_beta   90.00
_cell.angle_gamma   90.00
#
_symmetry.space_group_name_H-M   'P 1'
#
loop_
_entity.id
_entity.type
_entity.pdbx_description
1 polymer ?
#
loop_
_entity_poly.entity_id
_entity_poly.type
_entity_poly.pdbx_seq_one_letter_code
_entity_poly.pdbx_strand_id
1 'polypeptide(L)'
;GGNVIQQALADPTGAVLAIDIDPNKIAMARHNARMYGVEHRILFVVGDALGLLPTLKADAVFLSPPWGGLEYDEREEGDFDLSADMQPCCGFDLFDAACAAAPAI
;
A
#
# COMPACT_ATOMS: atom_id res chain seq x y z
N GLY A 1 -5.89 -2.56 -5.10
CA GLY A 1 -7.08 -3.42 -5.22
C GLY A 1 -6.77 -4.88 -4.89
N GLY A 2 -6.05 -5.59 -5.78
CA GLY A 2 -5.79 -7.03 -5.62
C GLY A 2 -5.11 -7.43 -4.30
N ASN A 3 -4.03 -6.75 -3.92
CA ASN A 3 -3.28 -7.05 -2.68
C ASN A 3 -4.16 -6.98 -1.42
N VAL A 4 -4.99 -5.94 -1.33
CA VAL A 4 -5.94 -5.73 -0.23
C VAL A 4 -6.93 -6.90 -0.11
N ILE A 5 -7.43 -7.41 -1.25
CA ILE A 5 -8.34 -8.56 -1.28
C ILE A 5 -7.61 -9.83 -0.83
N GLN A 6 -6.40 -10.07 -1.35
CA GLN A 6 -5.62 -11.25 -0.97
C GLN A 6 -5.27 -11.27 0.51
N GLN A 7 -4.88 -10.13 1.08
CA GLN A 7 -4.62 -9.99 2.51
C GLN A 7 -5.88 -10.27 3.33
N ALA A 8 -7.02 -9.71 2.93
CA ALA A 8 -8.29 -9.97 3.60
C ALA A 8 -8.67 -11.46 3.50
N LEU A 9 -8.38 -12.15 2.39
CA LEU A 9 -8.66 -13.58 2.26
C LEU A 9 -7.69 -14.46 3.07
N ALA A 10 -6.42 -14.06 3.20
CA ALA A 10 -5.36 -14.88 3.77
C ALA A 10 -5.45 -15.04 5.29
N ASP A 11 -5.81 -13.98 6.00
CA ASP A 11 -6.04 -14.03 7.44
C ASP A 11 -7.52 -13.77 7.70
N PRO A 12 -8.36 -14.77 8.04
CA PRO A 12 -9.79 -14.60 8.30
C PRO A 12 -10.17 -13.80 9.55
N THR A 13 -9.25 -13.61 10.50
CA THR A 13 -9.54 -12.97 11.79
C THR A 13 -9.06 -11.52 11.83
N GLY A 14 -8.10 -11.15 10.99
CA GLY A 14 -7.61 -9.79 10.83
C GLY A 14 -8.54 -8.85 10.06
N ALA A 15 -8.17 -7.58 10.06
CA ALA A 15 -8.75 -6.52 9.25
C ALA A 15 -7.66 -5.83 8.42
N VAL A 16 -8.01 -5.34 7.23
CA VAL A 16 -7.05 -4.65 6.35
C VAL A 16 -7.41 -3.17 6.29
N LEU A 17 -6.43 -2.29 6.52
CA LEU A 17 -6.56 -0.86 6.26
C LEU A 17 -5.99 -0.54 4.87
N ALA A 18 -6.88 -0.22 3.92
CA ALA A 18 -6.51 0.16 2.56
C ALA A 18 -6.50 1.68 2.41
N ILE A 19 -5.31 2.25 2.21
CA ILE A 19 -5.09 3.69 1.99
C ILE A 19 -4.62 3.89 0.55
N ASP A 20 -5.26 4.81 -0.18
CA ASP A 20 -4.77 5.29 -1.46
C ASP A 20 -5.15 6.77 -1.59
N ILE A 21 -4.29 7.57 -2.22
CA ILE A 21 -4.54 9.00 -2.41
C ILE A 21 -5.61 9.24 -3.49
N ASP A 22 -5.78 8.29 -4.43
CA ASP A 22 -6.75 8.38 -5.51
C ASP A 22 -8.12 7.80 -5.08
N PRO A 23 -9.18 8.64 -4.99
CA PRO A 23 -10.51 8.18 -4.62
C PRO A 23 -11.07 7.12 -5.59
N ASN A 24 -10.69 7.16 -6.87
CA ASN A 24 -11.15 6.18 -7.85
C ASN A 24 -10.54 4.80 -7.57
N LYS A 25 -9.26 4.73 -7.18
CA LYS A 25 -8.61 3.47 -6.79
C LYS A 25 -9.27 2.86 -5.56
N ILE A 26 -9.65 3.66 -4.57
CA ILE A 26 -10.43 3.20 -3.42
C ILE A 26 -11.81 2.69 -3.84
N ALA A 27 -12.53 3.42 -4.70
CA ALA A 27 -13.85 3.00 -5.18
C ALA A 27 -13.77 1.65 -5.92
N MET A 28 -12.77 1.48 -6.81
CA MET A 28 -12.52 0.21 -7.50
C MET A 28 -12.14 -0.91 -6.54
N ALA A 29 -11.26 -0.63 -5.56
CA ALA A 29 -10.86 -1.63 -4.57
C ALA A 29 -12.06 -2.11 -3.73
N ARG A 30 -12.94 -1.19 -3.32
CA ARG A 30 -14.17 -1.52 -2.58
C ARG A 30 -15.15 -2.34 -3.43
N HIS A 31 -15.37 -1.93 -4.68
CA HIS A 31 -16.21 -2.70 -5.61
C HIS A 31 -15.68 -4.14 -5.77
N ASN A 32 -14.39 -4.30 -6.03
CA ASN A 32 -13.78 -5.62 -6.18
C ASN A 32 -13.90 -6.41 -4.86
N ALA A 33 -13.58 -5.82 -3.71
CA ALA A 33 -13.71 -6.49 -2.41
C ALA A 33 -15.13 -7.00 -2.14
N ARG A 34 -16.18 -6.28 -2.58
CA ARG A 34 -17.57 -6.75 -2.49
C ARG A 34 -17.80 -8.00 -3.34
N MET A 35 -17.28 -8.04 -4.56
CA MET A 35 -17.40 -9.20 -5.45
C MET A 35 -16.72 -10.44 -4.87
N TYR A 36 -15.61 -10.27 -4.15
CA TYR A 36 -14.90 -11.35 -3.45
C TYR A 36 -15.44 -11.63 -2.04
N GLY A 37 -16.50 -10.95 -1.60
CA GLY A 37 -17.14 -11.19 -0.30
C GLY A 37 -16.35 -10.71 0.93
N VAL A 38 -15.28 -9.93 0.74
CA VAL A 38 -14.37 -9.49 1.82
C VAL A 38 -14.47 -8.00 2.16
N GLU A 39 -15.38 -7.24 1.53
CA GLU A 39 -15.55 -5.78 1.77
C GLU A 39 -15.65 -5.43 3.26
N HIS A 40 -16.40 -6.21 4.03
CA HIS A 40 -16.65 -5.99 5.46
C HIS A 40 -15.40 -6.11 6.35
N ARG A 41 -14.27 -6.55 5.79
CA ARG A 41 -13.01 -6.80 6.49
C ARG A 41 -11.94 -5.77 6.14
N ILE A 42 -12.27 -4.84 5.24
CA ILE A 42 -11.36 -3.83 4.73
C ILE A 42 -11.90 -2.45 5.11
N LEU A 43 -11.09 -1.67 5.82
CA LEU A 43 -11.32 -0.26 6.06
C LEU A 43 -10.69 0.53 4.91
N PHE A 44 -11.49 1.29 4.18
CA PHE A 44 -11.03 2.07 3.02
C PHE A 44 -10.88 3.53 3.39
N VAL A 45 -9.69 4.09 3.15
CA VAL A 45 -9.36 5.50 3.40
C VAL A 45 -8.82 6.12 2.12
N VAL A 46 -9.41 7.25 1.71
CA VAL A 46 -8.82 8.11 0.69
C VAL A 46 -7.92 9.11 1.41
N GLY A 47 -6.62 9.07 1.15
CA GLY A 47 -5.67 9.94 1.84
C GLY A 47 -4.22 9.68 1.47
N ASP A 48 -3.36 10.62 1.85
CA ASP A 48 -1.92 10.48 1.71
C ASP A 48 -1.36 9.53 2.78
N ALA A 49 -0.84 8.39 2.34
CA ALA A 49 -0.24 7.40 3.23
C ALA A 49 0.99 7.95 3.96
N LEU A 50 1.78 8.83 3.35
CA LEU A 50 2.98 9.40 3.99
C LEU A 50 2.63 10.23 5.22
N GLY A 51 1.58 11.04 5.13
CA GLY A 51 1.06 11.79 6.28
C GLY A 51 0.36 10.93 7.33
N LEU A 52 -0.23 9.80 6.93
CA LEU A 52 -1.00 8.94 7.83
C LEU A 52 -0.13 7.92 8.58
N LEU A 53 0.89 7.33 7.93
CA LEU A 53 1.74 6.27 8.48
C LEU A 53 2.25 6.56 9.90
N PRO A 54 2.78 7.76 10.23
CA PRO A 54 3.28 8.06 11.58
C PRO A 54 2.23 7.98 12.69
N THR A 55 0.94 8.00 12.35
CA THR A 55 -0.19 7.96 13.30
C THR A 55 -0.80 6.57 13.45
N LEU A 56 -0.36 5.60 12.63
CA LEU A 56 -0.92 4.27 12.57
C LEU A 56 -0.12 3.28 13.42
N LYS A 57 -0.82 2.22 13.84
CA LYS A 57 -0.23 1.01 14.41
C LYS A 57 -0.84 -0.20 13.73
N ALA A 58 -0.01 -1.10 13.23
CA ALA A 58 -0.43 -2.33 12.58
C ALA A 58 0.55 -3.46 12.90
N ASP A 59 0.09 -4.71 12.80
CA ASP A 59 0.97 -5.88 12.94
C ASP A 59 1.89 -6.05 11.72
N ALA A 60 1.46 -5.57 10.55
CA ALA A 60 2.24 -5.57 9.31
C ALA A 60 1.82 -4.41 8.40
N VAL A 61 2.77 -3.92 7.60
CA VAL A 61 2.53 -2.93 6.54
C VAL A 61 2.94 -3.53 5.20
N PHE A 62 2.07 -3.41 4.20
CA PHE A 62 2.38 -3.75 2.82
C PHE A 62 2.50 -2.48 1.98
N LEU A 63 3.62 -2.32 1.28
CA LEU A 63 3.93 -1.16 0.46
C LEU A 63 3.84 -1.51 -1.03
N SER A 64 2.95 -0.82 -1.75
CA SER A 64 2.95 -0.79 -3.23
C SER A 64 2.90 0.66 -3.72
N PRO A 65 3.95 1.45 -3.48
CA PRO A 65 4.03 2.84 -3.93
C PRO A 65 4.04 2.93 -5.46
N PRO A 66 3.91 4.15 -6.03
CA PRO A 66 4.20 4.37 -7.44
C PRO A 66 5.67 4.03 -7.73
N TRP A 67 5.91 3.08 -8.63
CA TRP A 67 7.25 2.60 -8.99
C TRP A 67 7.90 3.38 -10.15
N GLY A 68 7.44 4.59 -10.45
CA GLY A 68 7.94 5.36 -11.60
C GLY A 68 7.32 5.01 -12.96
N GLY A 69 6.36 4.07 -13.03
CA GLY A 69 5.65 3.73 -14.27
C GLY A 69 6.50 2.88 -15.25
N LEU A 70 5.94 2.46 -16.39
CA LEU A 70 6.56 1.47 -17.29
C LEU A 70 7.94 1.86 -17.84
N GLU A 71 8.35 3.11 -17.69
CA GLU A 71 9.66 3.64 -18.10
C GLU A 71 10.83 2.95 -17.37
N TYR A 72 10.60 2.29 -16.23
CA TYR A 72 11.64 1.45 -15.60
C TYR A 72 12.01 0.22 -16.45
N ASP A 73 11.10 -0.29 -17.30
CA ASP A 73 11.35 -1.46 -18.15
C ASP A 73 12.31 -1.14 -19.32
N GLU A 74 12.48 0.14 -19.65
CA GLU A 74 13.39 0.60 -20.70
C GLU A 74 14.84 0.78 -20.19
N ARG A 75 15.05 0.69 -18.87
CA ARG A 75 16.36 0.82 -18.24
C ARG A 75 17.09 -0.53 -18.18
N GLU A 76 18.42 -0.47 -18.05
CA GLU A 76 19.21 -1.68 -17.83
C GLU A 76 18.82 -2.35 -16.50
N GLU A 77 18.85 -3.68 -16.47
CA GLU A 77 18.53 -4.45 -15.27
C GLU A 77 19.45 -4.02 -14.11
N GLY A 78 18.86 -3.55 -13.01
CA GLY A 78 19.59 -3.05 -11.85
C GLY A 78 19.77 -1.52 -11.77
N ASP A 79 19.28 -0.77 -12.76
CA ASP A 79 19.37 0.71 -12.80
C ASP A 79 18.22 1.43 -12.09
N PHE A 80 17.37 0.71 -11.33
CA PHE A 80 16.30 1.31 -10.54
C PHE A 80 16.79 1.67 -9.14
N ASP A 81 16.86 2.97 -8.84
CA ASP A 81 17.29 3.50 -7.55
C ASP A 81 16.07 3.88 -6.70
N LEU A 82 15.84 3.15 -5.61
CA LEU A 82 14.76 3.40 -4.65
C LEU A 82 14.78 4.82 -4.08
N SER A 83 15.93 5.48 -4.04
CA SER A 83 16.05 6.84 -3.52
C SER A 83 15.68 7.92 -4.53
N ALA A 84 15.95 7.70 -5.82
CA ALA A 84 15.80 8.70 -6.86
C ALA A 84 14.58 8.47 -7.77
N ASP A 85 14.29 7.21 -8.11
CA ASP A 85 13.25 6.86 -9.08
C ASP A 85 11.86 6.72 -8.46
N MET A 86 11.78 6.44 -7.15
CA MET A 86 10.52 6.44 -6.44
C MET A 86 10.05 7.88 -6.15
N GLN A 87 8.79 8.15 -6.48
CA GLN A 87 8.13 9.44 -6.24
C GLN A 87 6.76 9.17 -5.59
N PRO A 88 6.28 10.05 -4.69
CA PRO A 88 6.78 11.38 -4.37
C PRO A 88 7.85 11.44 -3.27
N CYS A 89 8.30 10.31 -2.73
CA CYS A 89 9.30 10.26 -1.67
C CYS A 89 10.35 9.18 -1.94
N CYS A 90 11.49 9.34 -1.27
CA CYS A 90 12.52 8.30 -1.21
C CYS A 90 11.92 6.99 -0.69
N GLY A 91 12.27 5.87 -1.33
CA GLY A 91 11.81 4.54 -0.92
C GLY A 91 12.31 4.13 0.46
N PHE A 92 13.50 4.59 0.87
CA PHE A 92 14.05 4.34 2.20
C PHE A 92 13.24 5.08 3.28
N ASP A 93 12.89 6.34 3.07
CA ASP A 93 12.05 7.11 4.00
C ASP A 93 10.66 6.48 4.16
N LEU A 94 10.07 6.00 3.06
CA LEU A 94 8.79 5.29 3.07
C LEU A 94 8.90 3.98 3.88
N PHE A 95 9.99 3.24 3.70
CA PHE A 95 10.24 2.01 4.43
C PHE A 95 10.38 2.27 5.93
N ASP A 96 11.16 3.28 6.32
CA ASP A 96 11.35 3.66 7.72
C ASP A 96 10.03 4.07 8.39
N ALA A 97 9.20 4.86 7.69
CA ALA A 97 7.86 5.22 8.17
C ALA A 97 6.95 3.98 8.35
N ALA A 98 7.04 3.00 7.46
CA ALA A 98 6.29 1.75 7.56
C ALA A 98 6.78 0.88 8.74
N CYS A 99 8.09 0.78 8.96
CA CYS A 99 8.66 0.10 10.12
C CYS A 99 8.25 0.75 11.44
N ALA A 100 8.13 2.07 11.49
CA ALA A 100 7.63 2.77 12.66
C ALA A 100 6.15 2.44 12.95
N ALA A 101 5.33 2.25 11.90
CA ALA A 101 3.92 1.91 12.02
C ALA A 101 3.68 0.42 12.36
N ALA A 102 4.60 -0.47 12.00
CA ALA A 102 4.58 -1.89 12.33
C ALA A 102 5.94 -2.35 12.90
N PRO A 103 6.27 -1.97 14.15
CA PRO A 103 7.52 -2.36 14.77
C PRO A 103 7.57 -3.88 14.96
N ALA A 104 8.74 -4.48 14.71
CA ALA A 104 8.96 -5.90 14.93
C ALA A 104 8.67 -6.27 16.40
N ILE A 105 7.97 -7.39 16.59
CA ILE A 105 7.61 -7.96 17.90
C ILE A 105 8.81 -8.71 18.49
#